data_AF-A0A9Q0E519-F1
#
_entry.id   AF-A0A9Q0E519-F1
#
_cell.length_a   1.000
_cell.length_b   1.000
_cell.length_c   1.000
_cell.angle_alpha   90.00
_cell.angle_beta   90.00
_cell.angle_gamma   90.00
#
_symmetry.space_group_name_H-M   'P 1'
#
loop_
_entity.id
_entity.type
_entity.pdbx_description
1 polymer ?
#
loop_
_entity_poly.entity_id
_entity_poly.type
_entity_poly.pdbx_seq_one_letter_code
_entity_poly.pdbx_strand_id
1 'polypeptide(L)'
;MVFMEHFLKGTLCSALMGDLECLNTSLQLRKHTVSGMLEAVDHVKTSMQDKRTEEHFDVLFSKATAVATKLNLQPIQMPHVRKPTKRYTGQAAAHIHPDAQSLYRVQFYNALDTVNTQFIERFEQAGFHKLQQLENVLLHGTWTRW
;
A
#
# COMPACT_ATOMS: atom_id res chain seq x y z
N MET A 1 -12.35 20.10 -10.49
CA MET A 1 -11.25 19.89 -9.52
C MET A 1 -11.32 18.51 -8.86
N VAL A 2 -12.45 18.12 -8.27
CA VAL A 2 -12.65 16.83 -7.57
C VAL A 2 -12.30 15.59 -8.42
N PHE A 3 -12.70 15.55 -9.70
CA PHE A 3 -12.45 14.41 -10.60
C PHE A 3 -10.96 14.06 -10.78
N MET A 4 -10.08 15.08 -10.85
CA MET A 4 -8.64 14.88 -11.03
C MET A 4 -7.96 14.31 -9.78
N GLU A 5 -8.35 14.80 -8.61
CA GLU A 5 -7.85 14.26 -7.34
C GLU A 5 -8.22 12.79 -7.17
N HIS A 6 -9.45 12.40 -7.56
CA HIS A 6 -9.87 11.00 -7.55
C HIS A 6 -9.13 10.16 -8.58
N PHE A 7 -8.82 10.70 -9.76
CA PHE A 7 -8.09 9.99 -10.80
C PHE A 7 -6.65 9.65 -10.38
N LEU A 8 -5.92 10.62 -9.82
CA LEU A 8 -4.56 10.39 -9.34
C LEU A 8 -4.55 9.41 -8.16
N LYS A 9 -5.44 9.61 -7.18
CA LYS A 9 -5.59 8.67 -6.06
C LYS A 9 -5.93 7.26 -6.57
N GLY A 10 -6.81 7.15 -7.56
CA GLY A 10 -7.16 5.88 -8.20
C GLY A 10 -5.95 5.21 -8.86
N THR A 11 -5.10 5.98 -9.55
CA THR A 11 -3.88 5.47 -10.21
C THR A 11 -2.83 5.00 -9.20
N LEU A 12 -2.67 5.73 -8.09
CA LEU A 12 -1.78 5.33 -7.00
C LEU A 12 -2.31 4.10 -6.26
N CYS A 13 -3.62 4.07 -5.98
CA CYS A 13 -4.26 2.92 -5.34
C CYS A 13 -4.23 1.67 -6.22
N SER A 14 -4.43 1.78 -7.54
CA SER A 14 -4.43 0.60 -8.42
C SER A 14 -3.07 -0.10 -8.45
N ALA A 15 -1.97 0.64 -8.34
CA ALA A 15 -0.62 0.09 -8.25
C ALA A 15 -0.39 -0.76 -7.00
N LEU A 16 -1.12 -0.49 -5.91
CA LEU A 16 -1.09 -1.24 -4.65
C LEU A 16 -2.10 -2.39 -4.69
N MET A 17 -3.33 -2.08 -5.10
CA MET A 17 -4.44 -3.03 -5.12
C MET A 17 -4.18 -4.20 -6.06
N GLY A 18 -3.46 -4.02 -7.18
CA GLY A 18 -3.14 -5.12 -8.09
C GLY A 18 -2.38 -6.26 -7.41
N ASP A 19 -1.33 -5.92 -6.66
CA ASP A 19 -0.53 -6.92 -5.93
C ASP A 19 -1.34 -7.55 -4.78
N LEU A 20 -2.16 -6.74 -4.07
CA LEU A 20 -3.01 -7.22 -2.99
C LEU A 20 -4.14 -8.13 -3.47
N GLU A 21 -4.70 -7.84 -4.64
CA GLU A 21 -5.73 -8.67 -5.27
C GLU A 21 -5.14 -9.99 -5.72
N CYS A 22 -3.96 -9.97 -6.36
CA CYS A 22 -3.21 -11.17 -6.72
C CYS A 22 -2.92 -12.05 -5.49
N LEU A 23 -2.47 -11.44 -4.39
CA LEU A 23 -2.29 -12.14 -3.13
C LEU A 23 -3.59 -12.75 -2.64
N ASN A 24 -4.65 -11.95 -2.53
CA ASN A 24 -5.94 -12.40 -2.03
C ASN A 24 -6.50 -13.57 -2.85
N THR A 25 -6.40 -13.53 -4.18
CA THR A 25 -6.78 -14.65 -5.05
C THR A 25 -5.94 -15.88 -4.74
N SER A 26 -4.62 -15.72 -4.58
CA SER A 26 -3.70 -16.82 -4.26
C SER A 26 -4.05 -17.48 -2.92
N LEU A 27 -4.33 -16.66 -1.89
CA LEU A 27 -4.69 -17.14 -0.55
C LEU A 27 -6.02 -17.89 -0.50
N GLN A 28 -6.93 -17.62 -1.44
CA GLN A 28 -8.23 -18.28 -1.50
C GLN A 28 -8.22 -19.62 -2.27
N LEU A 29 -7.08 -20.02 -2.85
CA LEU A 29 -7.00 -21.30 -3.55
C LEU A 29 -7.02 -22.47 -2.56
N ARG A 30 -7.83 -23.49 -2.85
CA ARG A 30 -8.04 -24.68 -2.00
C ARG A 30 -6.79 -25.53 -1.72
N LYS A 31 -5.71 -25.34 -2.47
CA LYS A 31 -4.51 -26.20 -2.42
C LYS A 31 -3.32 -25.52 -1.73
N HIS A 32 -3.50 -24.34 -1.14
CA HIS A 32 -2.41 -23.70 -0.42
C HIS A 32 -2.17 -24.32 0.94
N THR A 33 -0.90 -24.55 1.23
CA THR A 33 -0.42 -24.86 2.57
C THR A 33 -0.22 -23.56 3.37
N VAL A 34 -0.05 -23.67 4.69
CA VAL A 34 0.18 -22.50 5.56
C VAL A 34 1.57 -21.91 5.28
N SER A 35 2.57 -22.77 5.08
CA SER A 35 3.91 -22.38 4.60
C SER A 35 3.86 -21.57 3.30
N GLY A 36 3.24 -22.11 2.25
CA GLY A 36 3.15 -21.44 0.95
C GLY A 36 2.33 -20.15 0.98
N MET A 37 1.31 -20.07 1.85
CA MET A 37 0.60 -18.81 2.10
C MET A 37 1.54 -17.75 2.69
N LEU A 38 2.32 -18.09 3.71
CA LEU A 38 3.21 -17.14 4.37
C LEU A 38 4.33 -16.69 3.44
N GLU A 39 4.86 -17.58 2.62
CA GLU A 39 5.83 -17.23 1.56
C GLU A 39 5.21 -16.26 0.53
N ALA A 40 3.98 -16.50 0.09
CA ALA A 40 3.29 -15.58 -0.83
C ALA A 40 3.07 -14.19 -0.20
N VAL A 41 2.74 -14.14 1.09
CA VAL A 41 2.62 -12.88 1.84
C VAL A 41 3.97 -12.17 1.90
N ASP A 42 5.05 -12.89 2.20
CA ASP A 42 6.40 -12.30 2.31
C ASP A 42 6.87 -11.74 0.96
N HIS A 43 6.64 -12.46 -0.14
CA HIS A 43 6.91 -11.97 -1.49
C HIS A 43 6.20 -10.64 -1.80
N VAL A 44 4.91 -10.53 -1.44
CA VAL A 44 4.14 -9.31 -1.67
C VAL A 44 4.58 -8.19 -0.72
N LYS A 45 4.96 -8.53 0.51
CA LYS A 45 5.54 -7.59 1.48
C LYS A 45 6.84 -6.99 0.94
N THR A 46 7.75 -7.79 0.39
CA THR A 46 8.97 -7.31 -0.27
C THR A 46 8.65 -6.43 -1.47
N SER A 47 7.74 -6.86 -2.34
CA SER A 47 7.28 -6.04 -3.49
C SER A 47 6.77 -4.65 -3.04
N MET A 48 6.01 -4.58 -1.94
CA MET A 48 5.52 -3.31 -1.39
C MET A 48 6.65 -2.43 -0.85
N GLN A 49 7.65 -3.02 -0.20
CA GLN A 49 8.81 -2.29 0.28
C GLN A 49 9.64 -1.71 -0.86
N ASP A 50 9.81 -2.45 -1.96
CA ASP A 50 10.54 -1.99 -3.15
C ASP A 50 9.85 -0.80 -3.84
N LYS A 51 8.52 -0.71 -3.77
CA LYS A 51 7.74 0.43 -4.28
C LYS A 51 7.89 1.69 -3.42
N ARG A 52 8.43 1.59 -2.21
CA ARG A 52 8.61 2.72 -1.28
C ARG A 52 9.85 3.54 -1.60
N THR A 53 9.99 3.93 -2.85
CA THR A 53 11.13 4.69 -3.40
C THR A 53 10.62 5.93 -4.13
N GLU A 54 11.45 6.98 -4.14
CA GLU A 54 11.09 8.25 -4.81
C GLU A 54 10.98 8.03 -6.32
N GLU A 55 11.86 7.21 -6.88
CA GLU A 55 11.89 6.86 -8.29
C GLU A 55 10.60 6.14 -8.72
N HIS A 56 10.11 5.20 -7.92
CA HIS A 56 8.88 4.48 -8.26
C HIS A 56 7.66 5.39 -8.22
N PHE A 57 7.60 6.27 -7.21
CA PHE A 57 6.54 7.27 -7.12
C PHE A 57 6.57 8.24 -8.31
N ASP A 58 7.74 8.74 -8.70
CA ASP A 58 7.88 9.68 -9.81
C ASP A 58 7.47 9.06 -11.16
N VAL A 59 7.74 7.77 -11.35
CA VAL A 59 7.23 7.01 -12.52
C VAL A 59 5.70 6.94 -12.52
N LEU A 60 5.07 6.71 -11.37
CA LEU A 60 3.60 6.69 -11.28
C LEU A 60 3.00 8.08 -11.50
N PHE A 61 3.61 9.12 -10.90
CA PHE A 61 3.15 10.49 -11.01
C PHE A 61 3.29 11.04 -12.43
N SER A 62 4.41 10.75 -13.11
CA SER A 62 4.62 11.12 -14.50
C SER A 62 3.66 10.40 -15.44
N LYS A 63 3.39 9.10 -15.23
CA LYS A 63 2.35 8.36 -15.97
C LYS A 63 0.96 8.99 -15.79
N ALA A 64 0.58 9.33 -14.56
CA ALA A 64 -0.70 9.99 -14.30
C ALA A 64 -0.78 11.37 -14.98
N THR A 65 0.31 12.13 -14.96
CA THR A 65 0.43 13.43 -15.63
C THR A 65 0.34 13.29 -17.15
N ALA A 66 0.97 12.26 -17.73
CA ALA A 66 0.90 11.95 -19.15
C ALA A 66 -0.52 11.55 -19.59
N VAL A 67 -1.26 10.82 -18.76
CA VAL A 67 -2.66 10.49 -19.04
C VAL A 67 -3.56 11.72 -18.93
N ALA A 68 -3.36 12.57 -17.92
CA ALA A 68 -4.11 13.82 -17.76
C ALA A 68 -3.91 14.75 -18.97
N THR A 69 -2.68 14.91 -19.43
CA THR A 69 -2.35 15.70 -20.63
C THR A 69 -2.93 15.09 -21.90
N LYS A 70 -2.81 13.77 -22.10
CA LYS A 70 -3.39 13.05 -23.26
C LYS A 70 -4.91 13.22 -23.34
N LEU A 71 -5.59 13.25 -22.21
CA LEU A 71 -7.04 13.41 -22.14
C LEU A 71 -7.48 14.89 -22.13
N ASN A 72 -6.56 15.85 -22.30
CA ASN A 72 -6.80 17.29 -22.21
C ASN A 72 -7.49 17.69 -20.89
N LEU A 73 -7.12 17.02 -19.80
CA LEU A 73 -7.65 17.29 -18.48
C LEU A 73 -6.80 18.38 -17.79
N GLN A 74 -7.37 18.98 -16.74
CA GLN A 74 -6.63 19.93 -15.92
C GLN A 74 -5.38 19.26 -15.33
N PRO A 75 -4.24 19.98 -15.25
CA PRO A 75 -3.04 19.45 -14.63
C PRO A 75 -3.29 19.09 -13.16
N ILE A 76 -2.50 18.17 -12.64
CA ILE A 76 -2.55 17.78 -11.23
C ILE A 76 -2.16 19.01 -10.39
N GLN A 77 -3.06 19.46 -9.53
CA GLN A 77 -2.88 20.63 -8.69
C GLN A 77 -3.04 20.27 -7.22
N MET A 78 -2.52 21.13 -6.35
CA MET A 78 -2.68 20.98 -4.92
C MET A 78 -4.18 21.12 -4.56
N PRO A 79 -4.75 20.20 -3.78
CA PRO A 79 -6.11 20.32 -3.27
C PRO A 79 -6.30 21.62 -2.52
N HIS A 80 -7.54 22.14 -2.53
CA HIS A 80 -7.85 23.36 -1.80
C HIS A 80 -7.70 23.12 -0.29
N VAL A 81 -6.69 23.73 0.31
CA VAL A 81 -6.46 23.68 1.75
C VAL A 81 -7.51 24.54 2.45
N ARG A 82 -8.43 23.89 3.18
CA ARG A 82 -9.42 24.63 3.98
C ARG A 82 -8.72 25.32 5.15
N LYS A 83 -8.98 26.61 5.31
CA LYS A 83 -8.50 27.37 6.46
C LYS A 83 -9.28 26.95 7.72
N PRO A 84 -8.61 26.51 8.81
CA PRO A 84 -9.29 26.24 10.06
C PRO A 84 -9.91 27.52 10.62
N THR A 85 -10.98 27.39 11.42
CA THR A 85 -11.62 28.56 12.05
C THR A 85 -10.69 29.19 13.09
N LYS A 86 -10.81 30.51 13.30
CA LYS A 86 -9.92 31.29 14.19
C LYS A 86 -9.82 30.74 15.61
N ARG A 87 -10.86 30.04 16.08
CA ARG A 87 -10.91 29.42 17.41
C ARG A 87 -9.92 28.27 17.59
N TYR A 88 -9.51 27.63 16.49
CA TYR A 88 -8.59 26.48 16.49
C TYR A 88 -7.24 26.81 15.81
N THR A 89 -6.97 28.07 15.49
CA THR A 89 -5.67 28.49 14.91
C THR A 89 -4.81 29.16 15.98
N GLY A 90 -3.68 28.54 16.33
CA GLY A 90 -2.64 29.14 17.20
C GLY A 90 -1.63 29.99 16.43
N GLN A 91 -0.56 30.44 17.10
CA GLN A 91 0.53 31.19 16.46
C GLN A 91 1.48 30.33 15.60
N ALA A 92 1.36 29.00 15.66
CA ALA A 92 2.18 28.08 14.86
C ALA A 92 1.80 28.15 13.38
N ALA A 93 2.81 28.14 12.51
CA ALA A 93 2.61 28.03 11.07
C ALA A 93 1.90 26.71 10.73
N ALA A 94 0.92 26.76 9.84
CA ALA A 94 0.25 25.56 9.36
C ALA A 94 1.21 24.73 8.50
N HIS A 95 1.25 23.42 8.72
CA HIS A 95 1.96 22.51 7.82
C HIS A 95 1.22 22.46 6.48
N ILE A 96 1.85 22.98 5.43
CA ILE A 96 1.32 22.98 4.07
C ILE A 96 2.41 22.36 3.19
N HIS A 97 2.01 21.40 2.36
CA HIS A 97 2.93 20.81 1.39
C HIS A 97 3.34 21.85 0.33
N PRO A 98 4.61 21.87 -0.10
CA PRO A 98 5.08 22.85 -1.08
C PRO A 98 4.42 22.68 -2.45
N ASP A 99 4.07 21.45 -2.82
CA ASP A 99 3.53 21.10 -4.12
C ASP A 99 2.60 19.88 -4.05
N ALA A 100 1.89 19.63 -5.16
CA ALA A 100 1.01 18.47 -5.26
C ALA A 100 1.79 17.15 -5.18
N GLN A 101 2.98 17.09 -5.79
CA GLN A 101 3.80 15.88 -5.84
C GLN A 101 4.20 15.42 -4.43
N SER A 102 4.69 16.32 -3.57
CA SER A 102 5.03 15.97 -2.18
C SER A 102 3.82 15.53 -1.35
N LEU A 103 2.66 16.17 -1.53
CA LEU A 103 1.42 15.76 -0.86
C LEU A 103 1.04 14.31 -1.24
N TYR A 104 0.99 14.01 -2.53
CA TYR A 104 0.57 12.70 -3.02
C TYR A 104 1.62 11.61 -2.74
N ARG A 105 2.90 11.97 -2.67
CA ARG A 105 3.96 11.07 -2.23
C ARG A 105 3.76 10.62 -0.79
N VAL A 106 3.48 11.55 0.11
CA VAL A 106 3.18 11.22 1.51
C VAL A 106 1.94 10.34 1.60
N GLN A 107 0.88 10.63 0.83
CA GLN A 107 -0.31 9.77 0.80
C GLN A 107 0.00 8.35 0.29
N PHE A 108 0.83 8.23 -0.74
CA PHE A 108 1.25 6.93 -1.28
C PHE A 108 2.07 6.13 -0.27
N TYR A 109 3.05 6.75 0.38
CA TYR A 109 3.84 6.10 1.43
C TYR A 109 2.99 5.72 2.64
N ASN A 110 2.07 6.58 3.07
CA ASN A 110 1.13 6.23 4.13
C ASN A 110 0.29 4.99 3.79
N ALA A 111 -0.13 4.86 2.53
CA ALA A 111 -0.87 3.67 2.07
C ALA A 111 0.01 2.41 2.10
N LEU A 112 1.25 2.49 1.61
CA LEU A 112 2.24 1.40 1.70
C LEU A 112 2.52 0.98 3.15
N ASP A 113 2.77 1.96 4.03
CA ASP A 113 3.07 1.71 5.44
C ASP A 113 1.86 1.09 6.16
N THR A 114 0.63 1.50 5.80
CA THR A 114 -0.61 0.89 6.29
C THR A 114 -0.72 -0.56 5.84
N VAL A 115 -0.46 -0.86 4.57
CA VAL A 115 -0.47 -2.24 4.04
C VAL A 115 0.56 -3.11 4.77
N ASN A 116 1.79 -2.63 4.95
CA ASN A 116 2.83 -3.36 5.66
C ASN A 116 2.45 -3.63 7.13
N THR A 117 1.89 -2.63 7.82
CA THR A 117 1.37 -2.80 9.18
C THR A 117 0.28 -3.89 9.21
N GLN A 118 -0.64 -3.87 8.25
CA GLN A 118 -1.70 -4.87 8.16
C GLN A 118 -1.17 -6.28 7.86
N PHE A 119 -0.08 -6.42 7.10
CA PHE A 119 0.56 -7.72 6.90
C PHE A 119 1.13 -8.27 8.19
N ILE A 120 1.86 -7.44 8.94
CA ILE A 120 2.43 -7.82 10.24
C ILE A 120 1.31 -8.25 11.20
N GLU A 121 0.30 -7.40 11.39
CA GLU A 121 -0.80 -7.67 12.33
C GLU A 121 -1.57 -8.95 11.98
N ARG A 122 -1.75 -9.25 10.69
CA ARG A 122 -2.54 -10.40 10.24
C ARG A 122 -1.74 -11.69 10.19
N PHE A 123 -0.51 -11.68 9.69
CA PHE A 123 0.21 -12.90 9.34
C PHE A 123 1.37 -13.22 10.29
N GLU A 124 1.90 -12.26 11.04
CA GLU A 124 2.94 -12.50 12.07
C GLU A 124 2.31 -12.85 13.43
N GLN A 125 1.29 -13.71 13.41
CA GLN A 125 0.59 -14.18 14.60
C GLN A 125 1.15 -15.52 15.08
N ALA A 126 1.28 -15.70 16.40
CA ALA A 126 1.76 -16.95 17.00
C ALA A 126 0.92 -18.19 16.61
N GLY A 127 -0.34 -17.99 16.21
CA GLY A 127 -1.21 -19.06 15.70
C GLY A 127 -0.68 -19.72 14.42
N PHE A 128 -0.11 -18.93 13.50
CA PHE A 128 0.43 -19.46 12.24
C PHE A 128 1.64 -20.36 12.45
N HIS A 129 2.50 -20.08 13.43
CA HIS A 129 3.61 -20.96 13.77
C HIS A 129 3.13 -22.35 14.21
N LYS A 130 2.06 -22.43 15.03
CA LYS A 130 1.47 -23.72 15.43
C LYS A 130 0.88 -24.46 14.24
N LEU A 131 0.23 -23.75 13.33
CA LEU A 131 -0.32 -24.33 12.11
C LEU A 131 0.77 -24.84 11.16
N GLN A 132 1.88 -24.12 11.02
CA GLN A 132 3.05 -24.59 10.26
C GLN A 132 3.66 -25.86 10.88
N GLN A 133 3.72 -25.97 12.21
CA GLN A 133 4.17 -27.19 12.87
C GLN A 133 3.24 -28.37 12.57
N LEU A 134 1.93 -28.16 12.66
CA LEU A 134 0.93 -29.18 12.33
C LEU A 134 1.05 -29.60 10.86
N GLU A 135 1.20 -28.63 9.95
CA GLU A 135 1.43 -28.88 8.53
C GLU A 135 2.68 -29.75 8.33
N ASN A 136 3.80 -29.42 8.98
CA ASN A 136 5.03 -30.20 8.86
C ASN A 136 4.88 -31.65 9.35
N VAL A 137 4.10 -31.87 10.42
CA VAL A 137 3.77 -33.22 10.88
C VAL A 137 2.93 -33.97 9.85
N LEU A 138 1.89 -33.32 9.32
CA LEU A 138 0.95 -33.95 8.40
C LEU A 138 1.57 -34.26 7.03
N LEU A 139 2.45 -33.40 6.53
CA LEU A 139 3.06 -33.55 5.20
C LEU A 139 4.37 -34.34 5.23
N HIS A 140 5.19 -34.18 6.27
CA HIS A 140 6.55 -34.73 6.31
C HIS A 140 6.76 -35.74 7.45
N GLY A 141 5.82 -35.89 8.38
CA GLY A 141 5.97 -36.78 9.54
C GLY A 141 7.01 -36.30 10.56
N THR A 142 7.53 -35.08 10.40
CA THR A 142 8.58 -34.52 11.26
C THR A 142 7.97 -33.62 12.34
N TRP A 143 8.19 -33.98 13.60
CA TRP A 143 7.88 -33.14 14.75
C TRP A 143 9.17 -32.53 15.33
N THR A 144 9.39 -31.24 15.10
CA THR A 144 10.48 -30.50 15.73
C THR A 144 10.06 -30.01 17.11
N ARG A 145 10.66 -30.60 18.16
CA ARG A 145 10.63 -30.06 19.53
C ARG A 145 11.62 -28.90 19.63
N TRP A 146 11.18 -27.80 20.23
CA TRP A 146 12.04 -26.68 20.64
C TRP A 146 12.90 -27.07 21.84
#